data_AF-A0A0R3WNU7-F1
#
_entry.id   AF-A0A0R3WNU7-F1
#
_cell.length_a   1.000
_cell.length_b   1.000
_cell.length_c   1.000
_cell.angle_alpha   90.00
_cell.angle_beta   90.00
_cell.angle_gamma   90.00
#
_symmetry.space_group_name_H-M   'P 1'
#
loop_
_entity.id
_entity.type
_entity.pdbx_description
1 polymer ?
#
loop_
_entity_poly.entity_id
_entity_poly.type
_entity_poly.pdbx_seq_one_letter_code
_entity_poly.pdbx_strand_id
1 'polypeptide(L)'
;MATLLKSSSEGLREYDAADNERDLLNEAKNNLERTIFTTLSDIEIAFDNHTTEAELEALSATINKISQWYDEEGHYAPRSAVEEHLTRLQEVVDPYKRRVQAFTELPAALTKLEELLTSKAQAISIVMSANSAHEILTASEFVQALNESLANEGEEKKAGLPIYTHEEVEALRKLISETQTWLTETRSLLATCDHRADPPVRLATVTERMEVLNAKLDYFGHRGENWFTTYKRLFDIKKVLLLEAARKADAVDDTTAGNDTVIEAPQTEEGSSPPEEPETAPEPES
;
A
#
# COMPACT_ATOMS: atom_id res chain seq x y z
N MET A 1 13.11 -35.50 -54.76
CA MET A 1 13.03 -34.09 -54.32
C MET A 1 12.75 -33.97 -52.82
N ALA A 2 11.70 -34.61 -52.28
CA ALA A 2 11.37 -34.55 -50.85
C ALA A 2 12.51 -35.01 -49.90
N THR A 3 13.27 -36.04 -50.25
CA THR A 3 14.38 -36.57 -49.45
C THR A 3 15.59 -35.63 -49.40
N LEU A 4 15.84 -34.88 -50.47
CA LEU A 4 16.95 -33.91 -50.59
C LEU A 4 16.66 -32.63 -49.78
N LEU A 5 15.41 -32.17 -49.82
CA LEU A 5 14.92 -31.07 -48.97
C LEU A 5 14.97 -31.44 -47.48
N LYS A 6 14.59 -32.66 -47.13
CA LYS A 6 14.66 -33.15 -45.74
C LYS A 6 16.11 -33.21 -45.23
N SER A 7 17.03 -33.78 -46.00
CA SER A 7 18.46 -33.83 -45.66
C SER A 7 19.07 -32.43 -45.54
N SER A 8 18.68 -31.48 -46.41
CA SER A 8 19.13 -30.08 -46.30
C SER A 8 18.58 -29.38 -45.05
N SER A 9 17.34 -29.64 -44.66
CA SER A 9 16.75 -29.07 -43.44
C SER A 9 17.34 -29.65 -42.16
N GLU A 10 17.68 -30.95 -42.18
CA GLU A 10 18.34 -31.63 -41.06
C GLU A 10 19.76 -31.11 -40.86
N GLY A 11 20.51 -30.89 -41.96
CA GLY A 11 21.83 -30.28 -41.90
C GLY A 11 21.80 -28.84 -41.37
N LEU A 12 20.83 -28.02 -41.82
CA LEU A 12 20.66 -26.65 -41.27
C LEU A 12 20.44 -26.68 -39.76
N ARG A 13 19.58 -27.57 -39.28
CA ARG A 13 19.29 -27.71 -37.84
C ARG A 13 20.51 -28.16 -37.04
N GLU A 14 21.36 -29.01 -37.61
CA GLU A 14 22.60 -29.43 -36.97
C GLU A 14 23.61 -28.28 -36.86
N TYR A 15 23.74 -27.45 -37.90
CA TYR A 15 24.55 -26.24 -37.85
C TYR A 15 24.01 -25.24 -36.84
N ASP A 16 22.70 -24.98 -36.83
CA ASP A 16 22.05 -24.09 -35.86
C ASP A 16 22.29 -24.57 -34.42
N ALA A 17 22.20 -25.88 -34.18
CA ALA A 17 22.47 -26.47 -32.87
C ALA A 17 23.94 -26.34 -32.46
N ALA A 18 24.87 -26.54 -33.40
CA ALA A 18 26.30 -26.40 -33.15
C ALA A 18 26.71 -24.94 -32.88
N ASP A 19 26.14 -23.99 -33.62
CA ASP A 19 26.35 -22.56 -33.39
C ASP A 19 25.79 -22.14 -32.02
N ASN A 20 24.57 -22.57 -31.69
CA ASN A 20 23.98 -22.30 -30.38
C ASN A 20 24.80 -22.89 -29.22
N GLU A 21 25.28 -24.14 -29.34
CA GLU A 21 26.12 -24.75 -28.30
C GLU A 21 27.45 -24.01 -28.14
N ARG A 22 28.05 -23.51 -29.24
CA ARG A 22 29.24 -22.67 -29.17
C ARG A 22 28.97 -21.37 -28.43
N ASP A 23 27.84 -20.72 -28.71
CA ASP A 23 27.47 -19.46 -28.07
C ASP A 23 27.22 -19.65 -26.58
N LEU A 24 26.49 -20.70 -26.19
CA LEU A 24 26.26 -21.08 -24.79
C LEU A 24 27.57 -21.44 -24.07
N LEU A 25 28.49 -22.15 -24.72
CA LEU A 25 29.81 -22.45 -24.16
C LEU A 25 30.61 -21.17 -23.91
N ASN A 26 30.63 -20.25 -24.87
CA ASN A 26 31.32 -18.98 -24.73
C ASN A 26 30.71 -18.14 -23.60
N GLU A 27 29.38 -18.11 -23.49
CA GLU A 27 28.69 -17.45 -22.38
C GLU A 27 29.08 -18.05 -21.03
N ALA A 28 29.06 -19.38 -20.90
CA ALA A 28 29.47 -20.07 -19.67
C ALA A 28 30.92 -19.75 -19.28
N LYS A 29 31.85 -19.76 -20.26
CA LYS A 29 33.26 -19.40 -20.04
C LYS A 29 33.42 -17.95 -19.59
N ASN A 30 32.76 -17.02 -20.29
CA ASN A 30 32.77 -15.60 -19.93
C ASN A 30 32.21 -15.36 -18.52
N ASN A 31 31.16 -16.09 -18.14
CA ASN A 31 30.55 -16.00 -16.81
C ASN A 31 31.48 -16.54 -15.73
N LEU A 32 32.15 -17.67 -15.97
CA LEU A 32 33.16 -18.23 -15.06
C LEU A 32 34.33 -17.26 -14.86
N GLU A 33 34.92 -16.79 -15.97
CA GLU A 33 36.05 -15.86 -15.95
C GLU A 33 35.70 -14.55 -15.23
N ARG A 34 34.53 -13.97 -15.53
CA ARG A 34 34.01 -12.81 -14.81
C ARG A 34 33.86 -13.10 -13.33
N THR A 35 33.30 -14.24 -12.96
CA THR A 35 33.09 -14.60 -11.54
C THR A 35 34.42 -14.73 -10.82
N ILE A 36 35.44 -15.33 -11.43
CA ILE A 36 36.81 -15.42 -10.88
C ILE A 36 37.36 -14.01 -10.62
N PHE A 37 37.42 -13.15 -11.64
CA PHE A 37 38.02 -11.82 -11.50
C PHE A 37 37.26 -10.90 -10.57
N THR A 38 35.92 -10.90 -10.64
CA THR A 38 35.10 -10.09 -9.73
C THR A 38 35.28 -10.56 -8.29
N THR A 39 35.31 -11.87 -8.04
CA THR A 39 35.49 -12.38 -6.68
C THR A 39 36.89 -12.06 -6.12
N LEU A 40 37.93 -12.12 -6.94
CA LEU A 40 39.28 -11.68 -6.52
C LEU A 40 39.29 -10.20 -6.13
N SER A 41 38.63 -9.35 -6.92
CA SER A 41 38.48 -7.93 -6.59
C SER A 41 37.62 -7.72 -5.33
N ASP A 42 36.55 -8.50 -5.17
CA ASP A 42 35.64 -8.40 -4.02
C ASP A 42 36.34 -8.83 -2.71
N ILE A 43 37.26 -9.80 -2.77
CA ILE A 43 38.09 -10.20 -1.63
C ILE A 43 38.91 -9.02 -1.08
N GLU A 44 39.52 -8.24 -1.97
CA GLU A 44 40.37 -7.11 -1.59
C GLU A 44 39.58 -5.89 -1.10
N ILE A 45 38.36 -5.69 -1.62
CA ILE A 45 37.61 -4.44 -1.44
C ILE A 45 36.37 -4.62 -0.56
N ALA A 46 35.54 -5.64 -0.85
CA ALA A 46 34.19 -5.75 -0.34
C ALA A 46 34.05 -6.74 0.83
N PHE A 47 34.89 -7.77 0.90
CA PHE A 47 34.71 -8.90 1.84
C PHE A 47 35.44 -8.74 3.18
N ASP A 48 36.40 -7.82 3.30
CA ASP A 48 37.31 -7.68 4.47
C ASP A 48 36.57 -7.60 5.83
N ASN A 49 35.43 -6.90 5.88
CA ASN A 49 34.63 -6.77 7.10
C ASN A 49 33.47 -7.77 7.22
N HIS A 50 33.26 -8.62 6.22
CA HIS A 50 32.13 -9.56 6.12
C HIS A 50 32.54 -11.03 6.06
N THR A 51 33.84 -11.30 6.23
CA THR A 51 34.42 -12.63 6.18
C THR A 51 35.43 -12.83 7.30
N THR A 52 35.61 -14.07 7.71
CA THR A 52 36.72 -14.49 8.59
C THR A 52 37.96 -14.84 7.77
N GLU A 53 39.13 -14.83 8.40
CA GLU A 53 40.40 -15.22 7.75
C GLU A 53 40.35 -16.66 7.20
N ALA A 54 39.76 -17.60 7.95
CA ALA A 54 39.61 -18.98 7.50
C ALA A 54 38.66 -19.12 6.29
N GLU A 55 37.56 -18.34 6.26
CA GLU A 55 36.65 -18.28 5.11
C GLU A 55 37.34 -17.69 3.87
N LEU A 56 38.13 -16.62 4.05
CA LEU A 56 38.90 -15.99 2.97
C LEU A 56 39.97 -16.92 2.41
N GLU A 57 40.69 -17.65 3.25
CA GLU A 57 41.69 -18.63 2.83
C GLU A 57 41.02 -19.77 2.02
N ALA A 58 39.89 -20.30 2.52
CA ALA A 58 39.13 -21.34 1.81
C ALA A 58 38.56 -20.85 0.46
N LEU A 59 38.06 -19.61 0.42
CA LEU A 59 37.56 -18.98 -0.80
C LEU A 59 38.70 -18.78 -1.81
N SER A 60 39.82 -18.22 -1.37
CA SER A 60 41.01 -17.98 -2.21
C SER A 60 41.57 -19.29 -2.76
N ALA A 61 41.64 -20.34 -1.94
CA ALA A 61 42.06 -21.68 -2.38
C ALA A 61 41.12 -22.25 -3.46
N THR A 62 39.81 -22.03 -3.31
CA THR A 62 38.82 -22.48 -4.29
C THR A 62 38.96 -21.72 -5.61
N ILE A 63 39.08 -20.39 -5.56
CA ILE A 63 39.27 -19.55 -6.75
C ILE A 63 40.57 -19.94 -7.46
N ASN A 64 41.68 -20.05 -6.74
CA ASN A 64 42.98 -20.41 -7.33
C ASN A 64 42.92 -21.78 -8.03
N LYS A 65 42.27 -22.76 -7.40
CA LYS A 65 42.08 -24.09 -8.01
C LYS A 65 41.26 -24.02 -9.30
N ILE A 66 40.17 -23.25 -9.30
CA ILE A 66 39.30 -23.10 -10.48
C ILE A 66 40.00 -22.29 -11.57
N SER A 67 40.75 -21.24 -11.21
CA SER A 67 41.55 -20.44 -12.13
C SER A 67 42.63 -21.29 -12.80
N GLN A 68 43.38 -22.08 -12.01
CA GLN A 68 44.39 -22.98 -12.55
C GLN A 68 43.79 -24.01 -13.51
N TRP A 69 42.64 -24.60 -13.15
CA TRP A 69 41.91 -25.49 -14.04
C TRP A 69 41.47 -24.79 -15.33
N TYR A 70 41.00 -23.54 -15.24
CA TYR A 70 40.56 -22.77 -16.40
C TYR A 70 41.71 -22.52 -17.38
N ASP A 71 42.90 -22.19 -16.86
CA ASP A 71 44.11 -21.93 -17.65
C ASP A 71 44.68 -23.20 -18.29
N GLU A 72 44.65 -24.34 -17.59
CA GLU A 72 45.25 -25.61 -18.05
C GLU A 72 44.30 -26.45 -18.92
N GLU A 73 43.07 -26.66 -18.47
CA GLU A 73 42.12 -27.61 -19.06
C GLU A 73 40.86 -26.91 -19.63
N GLY A 74 40.50 -25.73 -19.09
CA GLY A 74 39.27 -25.00 -19.40
C GLY A 74 39.14 -24.57 -20.86
N HIS A 75 40.27 -24.39 -21.57
CA HIS A 75 40.26 -23.96 -22.97
C HIS A 75 39.50 -24.93 -23.89
N TYR A 76 39.65 -26.24 -23.66
CA TYR A 76 39.02 -27.29 -24.46
C TYR A 76 37.87 -28.01 -23.74
N ALA A 77 37.50 -27.55 -22.55
CA ALA A 77 36.45 -28.17 -21.74
C ALA A 77 35.06 -28.03 -22.39
N PRO A 78 34.20 -29.06 -22.27
CA PRO A 78 32.79 -28.97 -22.68
C PRO A 78 32.03 -28.02 -21.74
N ARG A 79 30.89 -27.51 -22.20
CA ARG A 79 30.06 -26.55 -21.45
C ARG A 79 29.67 -27.05 -20.06
N SER A 80 29.29 -28.32 -19.95
CA SER A 80 28.89 -28.93 -18.68
C SER A 80 29.98 -28.83 -17.61
N ALA A 81 31.26 -28.98 -17.98
CA ALA A 81 32.37 -28.86 -17.03
C ALA A 81 32.57 -27.41 -16.59
N VAL A 82 32.45 -26.46 -17.52
CA VAL A 82 32.52 -25.02 -17.21
C VAL A 82 31.38 -24.60 -16.26
N GLU A 83 30.16 -25.06 -16.54
CA GLU A 83 28.98 -24.80 -15.69
C GLU A 83 29.11 -25.45 -14.30
N GLU A 84 29.71 -26.64 -14.20
CA GLU A 84 29.99 -27.29 -12.91
C GLU A 84 30.96 -26.45 -12.07
N HIS A 85 32.06 -25.99 -12.66
CA HIS A 85 33.03 -25.12 -11.99
C HIS A 85 32.42 -23.77 -11.60
N LEU A 86 31.58 -23.19 -12.47
CA LEU A 86 30.84 -21.96 -12.17
C LEU A 86 29.91 -22.15 -10.97
N THR A 87 29.11 -23.22 -10.97
CA THR A 87 28.18 -23.54 -9.87
C THR A 87 28.94 -23.69 -8.56
N ARG A 88 30.03 -24.48 -8.57
CA ARG A 88 30.88 -24.67 -7.38
C ARG A 88 31.45 -23.35 -6.86
N LEU A 89 31.87 -22.45 -7.74
CA LEU A 89 32.38 -21.14 -7.33
C LEU A 89 31.26 -20.29 -6.71
N GLN A 90 30.09 -20.24 -7.34
CA GLN A 90 28.92 -19.50 -6.85
C GLN A 90 28.45 -19.99 -5.48
N GLU A 91 28.40 -21.30 -5.25
CA GLU A 91 28.02 -21.88 -3.96
C GLU A 91 28.88 -21.36 -2.79
N VAL A 92 30.17 -21.11 -3.06
CA VAL A 92 31.11 -20.59 -2.06
C VAL A 92 31.04 -19.06 -1.97
N VAL A 93 30.87 -18.35 -3.09
CA VAL A 93 30.93 -16.88 -3.15
C VAL A 93 29.62 -16.19 -2.74
N ASP A 94 28.48 -16.76 -3.14
CA ASP A 94 27.16 -16.15 -2.97
C ASP A 94 26.78 -15.87 -1.50
N PRO A 95 27.13 -16.71 -0.50
CA PRO A 95 26.94 -16.36 0.90
C PRO A 95 27.59 -15.01 1.27
N TYR A 96 28.82 -14.75 0.84
CA TYR A 96 29.54 -13.52 1.16
C TYR A 96 28.92 -12.30 0.46
N LYS A 97 28.60 -12.44 -0.84
CA LYS A 97 27.90 -11.39 -1.59
C LYS A 97 26.57 -11.03 -0.94
N ARG A 98 25.81 -12.04 -0.48
CA ARG A 98 24.55 -11.82 0.25
C ARG A 98 24.76 -11.09 1.58
N ARG A 99 25.80 -11.42 2.36
CA ARG A 99 26.12 -10.71 3.61
C ARG A 99 26.43 -9.23 3.32
N VAL A 100 27.36 -8.95 2.40
CA VAL A 100 27.73 -7.59 2.01
C VAL A 100 26.52 -6.79 1.57
N GLN A 101 25.73 -7.34 0.66
CA GLN A 101 24.53 -6.68 0.15
C GLN A 101 23.52 -6.42 1.28
N ALA A 102 23.28 -7.40 2.15
CA ALA A 102 22.35 -7.24 3.25
C ALA A 102 22.78 -6.14 4.22
N PHE A 103 24.04 -6.10 4.65
CA PHE A 103 24.51 -5.04 5.56
C PHE A 103 24.57 -3.66 4.91
N THR A 104 24.67 -3.59 3.58
CA THR A 104 24.60 -2.34 2.83
C THR A 104 23.15 -1.84 2.69
N GLU A 105 22.20 -2.73 2.41
CA GLU A 105 20.83 -2.36 2.04
C GLU A 105 19.84 -2.37 3.20
N LEU A 106 20.01 -3.25 4.19
CA LEU A 106 19.11 -3.38 5.34
C LEU A 106 18.95 -2.08 6.15
N PRO A 107 20.02 -1.31 6.47
CA PRO A 107 19.87 -0.06 7.20
C PRO A 107 18.94 0.92 6.46
N ALA A 108 19.11 1.07 5.14
CA ALA A 108 18.27 1.93 4.33
C ALA A 108 16.82 1.43 4.25
N ALA A 109 16.61 0.12 4.13
CA ALA A 109 15.27 -0.47 4.12
C ALA A 109 14.54 -0.28 5.47
N LEU A 110 15.25 -0.41 6.59
CA LEU A 110 14.70 -0.16 7.93
C LEU A 110 14.37 1.32 8.15
N THR A 111 15.17 2.25 7.61
CA THR A 111 14.86 3.70 7.61
C THR A 111 13.59 4.00 6.83
N LYS A 112 13.42 3.43 5.63
CA LYS A 112 12.17 3.58 4.87
C LYS A 112 10.95 3.04 5.63
N LEU A 113 11.10 1.93 6.35
CA LEU A 113 10.02 1.39 7.18
C LEU A 113 9.68 2.33 8.35
N GLU A 114 10.68 2.93 8.98
CA GLU A 114 10.49 3.95 10.02
C GLU A 114 9.77 5.19 9.48
N GLU A 115 10.17 5.68 8.31
CA GLU A 115 9.51 6.80 7.64
C GLU A 115 8.05 6.48 7.34
N LEU A 116 7.75 5.26 6.86
CA LEU A 116 6.38 4.79 6.63
C LEU A 116 5.54 4.78 7.92
N LEU A 117 6.14 4.31 9.03
CA LEU A 117 5.48 4.29 10.34
C LEU A 117 5.23 5.70 10.88
N THR A 118 6.24 6.57 10.84
CA THR A 118 6.19 7.91 11.45
C THR A 118 5.41 8.92 10.63
N SER A 119 5.49 8.88 9.30
CA SER A 119 4.77 9.84 8.45
C SER A 119 3.34 9.37 8.15
N LYS A 120 3.22 8.22 7.48
CA LYS A 120 1.96 7.75 6.90
C LYS A 120 1.10 7.05 7.94
N ALA A 121 1.67 6.13 8.71
CA ALA A 121 0.91 5.32 9.65
C ALA A 121 0.36 6.14 10.82
N GLN A 122 1.16 7.08 11.37
CA GLN A 122 0.69 8.01 12.39
C GLN A 122 -0.42 8.92 11.87
N ALA A 123 -0.27 9.52 10.69
CA ALA A 123 -1.30 10.38 10.11
C ALA A 123 -2.64 9.64 9.92
N ILE A 124 -2.60 8.44 9.34
CA ILE A 124 -3.80 7.63 9.14
C ILE A 124 -4.40 7.18 10.48
N SER A 125 -3.57 6.78 11.45
CA SER A 125 -4.04 6.39 12.80
C SER A 125 -4.77 7.54 13.51
N ILE A 126 -4.26 8.78 13.39
CA ILE A 126 -4.92 9.97 13.93
C ILE A 126 -6.28 10.21 13.24
N VAL A 127 -6.32 10.15 11.91
CA VAL A 127 -7.57 10.33 11.15
C VAL A 127 -8.58 9.23 11.50
N MET A 128 -8.13 7.99 11.60
CA MET A 128 -8.98 6.84 11.92
C MET A 128 -9.54 6.93 13.33
N SER A 129 -8.70 7.21 14.34
CA SER A 129 -9.17 7.38 15.71
C SER A 129 -10.15 8.54 15.86
N ALA A 130 -9.90 9.68 15.20
CA ALA A 130 -10.79 10.84 15.22
C ALA A 130 -12.14 10.61 14.53
N ASN A 131 -12.23 9.65 13.61
CA ASN A 131 -13.44 9.31 12.82
C ASN A 131 -13.95 7.89 13.10
N SER A 132 -13.62 7.33 14.26
CA SER A 132 -14.13 6.04 14.72
C SER A 132 -15.32 6.23 15.65
N ALA A 133 -16.38 5.43 15.44
CA ALA A 133 -17.55 5.44 16.30
C ALA A 133 -17.19 4.75 17.61
N HIS A 134 -17.42 5.42 18.75
CA HIS A 134 -17.56 4.68 20.02
C HIS A 134 -18.97 4.09 20.14
N GLU A 135 -19.96 4.65 19.45
CA GLU A 135 -21.28 4.04 19.22
C GLU A 135 -21.72 4.38 17.79
N ILE A 136 -22.29 3.38 17.09
CA ILE A 136 -22.67 3.46 15.68
C ILE A 136 -23.87 4.41 15.57
N LEU A 137 -23.61 5.69 15.30
CA LEU A 137 -24.66 6.63 14.91
C LEU A 137 -25.40 6.05 13.70
N THR A 138 -26.70 5.86 13.85
CA THR A 138 -27.56 5.46 12.73
C THR A 138 -27.61 6.58 11.70
N ALA A 139 -27.91 6.24 10.45
CA ALA A 139 -28.07 7.25 9.39
C ALA A 139 -29.13 8.31 9.75
N SER A 140 -30.14 7.94 10.53
CA SER A 140 -31.19 8.84 11.02
C SER A 140 -30.65 9.86 12.03
N GLU A 141 -29.91 9.40 13.04
CA GLU A 141 -29.30 10.27 14.06
C GLU A 141 -28.25 11.20 13.44
N PHE A 142 -27.54 10.73 12.42
CA PHE A 142 -26.62 11.55 11.65
C PHE A 142 -27.34 12.67 10.87
N VAL A 143 -28.44 12.37 10.19
CA VAL A 143 -29.24 13.37 9.47
C VAL A 143 -29.81 14.41 10.43
N GLN A 144 -30.26 13.98 11.61
CA GLN A 144 -30.75 14.86 12.66
C GLN A 144 -29.64 15.80 13.18
N ALA A 145 -28.47 15.26 13.52
CA ALA A 145 -27.32 16.05 13.97
C ALA A 145 -26.84 17.04 12.90
N LEU A 146 -26.87 16.67 11.61
CA LEU A 146 -26.57 17.58 10.51
C LEU A 146 -27.58 18.72 10.42
N ASN A 147 -28.88 18.45 10.57
CA ASN A 147 -29.90 19.49 10.54
C ASN A 147 -29.74 20.47 11.71
N GLU A 148 -29.42 19.97 12.91
CA GLU A 148 -29.17 20.79 14.10
C GLU A 148 -27.89 21.63 13.98
N SER A 149 -26.84 21.09 13.37
CA SER A 149 -25.58 21.80 13.08
C SER A 149 -25.73 22.89 12.02
N LEU A 150 -26.60 22.70 11.04
CA LEU A 150 -26.88 23.72 10.02
C LEU A 150 -27.80 24.84 10.53
N ALA A 151 -28.59 24.56 11.57
CA ALA A 151 -29.52 25.51 12.18
C ALA A 151 -28.87 26.43 13.23
N ASN A 152 -27.78 25.99 13.88
CA ASN A 152 -27.06 26.77 14.88
C ASN A 152 -25.66 27.10 14.35
N GLU A 153 -25.34 28.38 14.12
CA GLU A 153 -24.00 28.84 13.69
C GLU A 153 -22.88 28.62 14.75
N GLY A 154 -23.17 27.90 15.83
CA GLY A 154 -22.28 27.67 16.97
C GLY A 154 -21.80 26.23 17.05
N GLU A 155 -20.48 26.07 16.89
CA GLU A 155 -19.69 24.84 16.98
C GLU A 155 -19.92 23.82 15.86
N GLU A 156 -18.89 23.62 15.03
CA GLU A 156 -18.74 22.46 14.14
C GLU A 156 -18.71 21.17 14.98
N LYS A 157 -19.88 20.70 15.42
CA LYS A 157 -19.99 19.36 15.98
C LYS A 157 -19.53 18.37 14.92
N LYS A 158 -18.67 17.43 15.31
CA LYS A 158 -18.21 16.28 14.51
C LYS A 158 -19.39 15.34 14.18
N ALA A 159 -20.45 15.85 13.58
CA ALA A 159 -21.55 15.06 13.05
C ALA A 159 -21.08 14.52 11.70
N GLY A 160 -20.18 13.54 11.75
CA GLY A 160 -19.71 12.71 10.65
C GLY A 160 -20.19 11.27 10.89
N LEU A 161 -20.73 10.58 9.86
CA LEU A 161 -20.91 9.14 9.94
C LEU A 161 -19.52 8.51 10.18
N PRO A 162 -19.38 7.57 11.13
CA PRO A 162 -18.10 6.94 11.39
C PRO A 162 -17.58 6.25 10.14
N ILE A 163 -16.38 6.60 9.72
CA ILE A 163 -15.75 6.05 8.50
C ILE A 163 -15.19 4.67 8.79
N TYR A 164 -14.66 4.51 10.00
CA TYR A 164 -13.95 3.33 10.46
C TYR A 164 -14.65 2.75 11.69
N THR A 165 -14.69 1.43 11.74
CA THR A 165 -15.13 0.68 12.91
C THR A 165 -14.04 0.70 13.99
N HIS A 166 -14.44 0.52 15.25
CA HIS A 166 -13.48 0.41 16.35
C HIS A 166 -12.48 -0.74 16.13
N GLU A 167 -12.96 -1.88 15.62
CA GLU A 167 -12.14 -3.06 15.28
C GLU A 167 -11.08 -2.74 14.23
N GLU A 168 -11.41 -1.97 13.18
CA GLU A 168 -10.45 -1.55 12.16
C GLU A 168 -9.37 -0.62 12.75
N VAL A 169 -9.75 0.28 13.65
CA VAL A 169 -8.79 1.17 14.33
C VAL A 169 -7.85 0.38 15.24
N GLU A 170 -8.37 -0.55 16.04
CA GLU A 170 -7.55 -1.39 16.89
C GLU A 170 -6.65 -2.33 16.09
N ALA A 171 -7.16 -2.90 14.99
CA ALA A 171 -6.37 -3.75 14.12
C ALA A 171 -5.19 -3.00 13.49
N LEU A 172 -5.41 -1.76 13.00
CA LEU A 172 -4.32 -0.94 12.47
C LEU A 172 -3.35 -0.52 13.57
N ARG A 173 -3.85 -0.10 14.74
CA ARG A 173 -3.00 0.29 15.88
C ARG A 173 -2.11 -0.87 16.32
N LYS A 174 -2.68 -2.06 16.43
CA LYS A 174 -1.95 -3.29 16.74
C LYS A 174 -0.86 -3.54 15.70
N LEU A 175 -1.19 -3.53 14.41
CA LEU A 175 -0.22 -3.72 13.33
C LEU A 175 0.93 -2.69 13.38
N ILE A 176 0.62 -1.41 13.61
CA ILE A 176 1.63 -0.36 13.76
C ILE A 176 2.55 -0.66 14.95
N SER A 177 1.97 -1.01 16.12
CA SER A 177 2.76 -1.32 17.31
C SER A 177 3.65 -2.55 17.14
N GLU A 178 3.13 -3.62 16.55
CA GLU A 178 3.91 -4.84 16.24
C GLU A 178 5.01 -4.55 15.23
N THR A 179 4.75 -3.65 14.28
CA THR A 179 5.75 -3.25 13.28
C THR A 179 6.86 -2.41 13.92
N GLN A 180 6.48 -1.46 14.79
CA GLN A 180 7.40 -0.62 15.55
C GLN A 180 8.31 -1.44 16.47
N THR A 181 7.74 -2.35 17.27
CA THR A 181 8.50 -3.20 18.19
C THR A 181 9.53 -4.03 17.43
N TRP A 182 9.09 -4.72 16.37
CA TRP A 182 10.00 -5.50 15.54
C TRP A 182 11.07 -4.66 14.85
N LEU A 183 10.75 -3.43 14.42
CA LEU A 183 11.74 -2.52 13.83
C LEU A 183 12.82 -2.17 14.85
N THR A 184 12.44 -1.85 16.09
CA THR A 184 13.37 -1.56 17.19
C THR A 184 14.23 -2.77 17.54
N GLU A 185 13.62 -3.95 17.69
CA GLU A 185 14.33 -5.21 17.94
C GLU A 185 15.30 -5.54 16.82
N THR A 186 14.85 -5.47 15.56
CA THR A 186 15.67 -5.78 14.38
C THR A 186 16.84 -4.82 14.24
N ARG A 187 16.63 -3.52 14.49
CA ARG A 187 17.73 -2.54 14.51
C ARG A 187 18.74 -2.83 15.61
N SER A 188 18.27 -3.19 16.80
CA SER A 188 19.15 -3.57 17.90
C SER A 188 19.95 -4.82 17.57
N LEU A 189 19.32 -5.83 16.97
CA LEU A 189 19.98 -7.06 16.55
C LEU A 189 21.00 -6.78 15.45
N LEU A 190 20.66 -5.96 14.46
CA LEU A 190 21.57 -5.63 13.36
C LEU A 190 22.78 -4.83 13.86
N ALA A 191 22.60 -3.93 14.82
CA ALA A 191 23.67 -3.12 15.40
C ALA A 191 24.68 -3.93 16.24
N THR A 192 24.26 -5.06 16.81
CA THR A 192 25.12 -5.95 17.61
C THR A 192 25.57 -7.20 16.87
N CYS A 193 25.04 -7.43 15.67
CA CYS A 193 25.37 -8.58 14.85
C CYS A 193 26.83 -8.53 14.38
N ASP A 194 27.49 -9.67 14.38
CA ASP A 194 28.78 -9.82 13.70
C ASP A 194 28.54 -9.71 12.19
N HIS A 195 29.21 -8.77 11.53
CA HIS A 195 29.12 -8.53 10.09
C HIS A 195 29.59 -9.73 9.25
N ARG A 196 30.33 -10.65 9.88
CA ARG A 196 30.80 -11.91 9.30
C ARG A 196 29.76 -13.02 9.39
N ALA A 197 28.77 -12.89 10.27
CA ALA A 197 27.65 -13.83 10.35
C ALA A 197 26.57 -13.47 9.32
N ASP A 198 25.64 -14.39 9.11
CA ASP A 198 24.44 -14.10 8.33
C ASP A 198 23.59 -13.04 9.04
N PRO A 199 23.00 -12.08 8.31
CA PRO A 199 22.22 -11.01 8.90
C PRO A 199 20.99 -11.57 9.65
N PRO A 200 20.56 -10.94 10.75
CA PRO A 200 19.47 -11.44 11.58
C PRO A 200 18.11 -11.43 10.87
N VAL A 201 18.00 -10.64 9.79
CA VAL A 201 16.79 -10.52 8.98
C VAL A 201 17.18 -10.49 7.50
N ARG A 202 16.32 -11.04 6.65
CA ARG A 202 16.47 -10.93 5.20
C ARG A 202 15.86 -9.62 4.71
N LEU A 203 16.47 -9.00 3.71
CA LEU A 203 15.92 -7.80 3.07
C LEU A 203 14.49 -8.03 2.56
N ALA A 204 14.24 -9.19 1.94
CA ALA A 204 12.92 -9.60 1.47
C ALA A 204 11.84 -9.54 2.57
N THR A 205 12.19 -9.88 3.81
CA THR A 205 11.26 -9.81 4.94
C THR A 205 10.94 -8.36 5.32
N VAL A 206 11.92 -7.45 5.23
CA VAL A 206 11.70 -6.02 5.47
C VAL A 206 10.78 -5.44 4.38
N THR A 207 11.03 -5.78 3.12
CA THR A 207 10.24 -5.28 1.98
C THR A 207 8.82 -5.82 2.01
N GLU A 208 8.63 -7.11 2.25
CA GLU A 208 7.29 -7.71 2.37
C GLU A 208 6.48 -7.03 3.50
N ARG A 209 7.12 -6.80 4.64
CA ARG A 209 6.45 -6.16 5.78
C ARG A 209 6.10 -4.70 5.49
N MET A 210 6.97 -4.00 4.76
CA MET A 210 6.71 -2.65 4.26
C MET A 210 5.53 -2.63 3.29
N GLU A 211 5.47 -3.56 2.34
CA GLU A 211 4.38 -3.68 1.37
C GLU A 211 3.04 -3.97 2.05
N VAL A 212 3.01 -4.92 2.99
CA VAL A 212 1.80 -5.28 3.76
C VAL A 212 1.29 -4.07 4.55
N LEU A 213 2.17 -3.36 5.27
CA LEU A 213 1.78 -2.16 6.01
C LEU A 213 1.31 -1.06 5.03
N ASN A 214 2.07 -0.81 3.97
CA ASN A 214 1.77 0.25 3.02
C ASN A 214 0.42 0.04 2.34
N ALA A 215 0.12 -1.19 1.90
CA ALA A 215 -1.15 -1.54 1.29
C ALA A 215 -2.34 -1.34 2.25
N LYS A 216 -2.17 -1.70 3.53
CA LYS A 216 -3.21 -1.47 4.55
C LYS A 216 -3.45 0.02 4.79
N LEU A 217 -2.37 0.79 4.83
CA LEU A 217 -2.42 2.25 4.96
C LEU A 217 -3.07 2.90 3.72
N ASP A 218 -2.74 2.47 2.51
CA ASP A 218 -3.37 2.97 1.28
C ASP A 218 -4.88 2.70 1.28
N TYR A 219 -5.29 1.49 1.67
CA TYR A 219 -6.70 1.14 1.79
C TYR A 219 -7.47 2.10 2.71
N PHE A 220 -6.97 2.32 3.92
CA PHE A 220 -7.64 3.21 4.87
C PHE A 220 -7.54 4.68 4.46
N GLY A 221 -6.38 5.12 3.94
CA GLY A 221 -6.18 6.46 3.42
C GLY A 221 -7.16 6.81 2.31
N HIS A 222 -7.30 5.95 1.30
CA HIS A 222 -8.25 6.14 0.21
C HIS A 222 -9.71 6.10 0.68
N ARG A 223 -10.05 5.24 1.65
CA ARG A 223 -11.39 5.22 2.24
C ARG A 223 -11.72 6.55 2.91
N GLY A 224 -10.78 7.11 3.68
CA GLY A 224 -10.90 8.42 4.29
C GLY A 224 -11.02 9.54 3.25
N GLU A 225 -10.16 9.56 2.25
CA GLU A 225 -10.17 10.55 1.17
C GLU A 225 -11.50 10.56 0.40
N ASN A 226 -11.99 9.37 0.00
CA ASN A 226 -13.26 9.23 -0.69
C ASN A 226 -14.44 9.72 0.17
N TRP A 227 -14.40 9.44 1.48
CA TRP A 227 -15.41 9.94 2.41
C TRP A 227 -15.37 11.45 2.53
N PHE A 228 -14.19 12.06 2.76
CA PHE A 228 -14.05 13.51 2.88
C PHE A 228 -14.52 14.23 1.60
N THR A 229 -14.17 13.68 0.44
CA THR A 229 -14.54 14.26 -0.86
C THR A 229 -16.04 14.18 -1.09
N THR A 230 -16.66 13.05 -0.74
CA THR A 230 -18.11 12.86 -0.85
C THR A 230 -18.88 13.73 0.14
N TYR A 231 -18.44 13.74 1.40
CA TYR A 231 -19.05 14.53 2.47
C TYR A 231 -19.03 16.02 2.15
N LYS A 232 -17.86 16.55 1.73
CA LYS A 232 -17.72 17.95 1.34
C LYS A 232 -18.70 18.32 0.22
N ARG A 233 -18.82 17.49 -0.82
CA ARG A 233 -19.78 17.70 -1.91
C ARG A 233 -21.23 17.75 -1.42
N LEU A 234 -21.62 16.81 -0.56
CA LEU A 234 -22.98 16.77 -0.01
C LEU A 234 -23.28 17.98 0.88
N PHE A 235 -22.30 18.39 1.69
CA PHE A 235 -22.40 19.58 2.53
C PHE A 235 -22.57 20.85 1.69
N ASP A 236 -21.76 21.03 0.64
CA ASP A 236 -21.84 22.17 -0.27
C ASP A 236 -23.21 22.23 -0.97
N ILE A 237 -23.71 21.09 -1.47
CA ILE A 237 -25.05 20.99 -2.08
C ILE A 237 -26.13 21.40 -1.08
N LYS A 238 -26.09 20.87 0.15
CA LYS A 238 -27.10 21.15 1.17
C LYS A 238 -27.09 22.63 1.59
N LYS A 239 -25.90 23.24 1.68
CA LYS A 239 -25.75 24.67 1.94
C LYS A 239 -26.41 25.52 0.86
N VAL A 240 -26.21 25.17 -0.42
CA VAL A 240 -26.87 25.87 -1.55
C VAL A 240 -28.38 25.72 -1.49
N LEU A 241 -28.89 24.51 -1.25
CA LEU A 241 -30.33 24.25 -1.15
C LEU A 241 -31.00 25.03 -0.01
N LEU A 242 -30.34 25.16 1.14
CA LEU A 242 -30.83 25.96 2.27
C LEU A 242 -30.89 27.45 1.93
N LEU A 243 -29.87 27.99 1.27
CA LEU A 243 -29.87 29.38 0.81
C LEU A 243 -30.97 29.65 -0.24
N GLU A 244 -31.20 28.71 -1.15
CA GLU A 244 -32.30 28.80 -2.13
C GLU A 244 -33.68 28.72 -1.47
N ALA A 245 -33.84 27.87 -0.44
CA ALA A 245 -35.08 27.76 0.32
C ALA A 245 -35.37 29.03 1.11
N ALA A 246 -34.36 29.62 1.77
CA ALA A 246 -34.49 30.90 2.47
C ALA A 246 -34.92 32.02 1.50
N ARG A 247 -34.27 32.13 0.33
CA ARG A 247 -34.64 33.10 -0.70
C ARG A 247 -36.07 32.92 -1.23
N LYS A 248 -36.54 31.68 -1.33
CA LYS A 248 -37.94 31.39 -1.74
C LYS A 248 -38.93 31.73 -0.64
N ALA A 249 -38.58 31.55 0.64
CA ALA A 249 -39.42 31.96 1.76
C ALA A 249 -39.55 33.50 1.81
N ASP A 250 -38.45 34.23 1.63
CA ASP A 250 -38.45 35.70 1.59
C ASP A 250 -39.31 36.24 0.42
N ALA A 251 -39.31 35.55 -0.72
CA ALA A 251 -40.12 35.94 -1.90
C ALA A 251 -41.63 35.69 -1.73
N VAL A 252 -42.03 34.77 -0.86
CA VAL A 252 -43.45 34.48 -0.55
C VAL A 252 -44.01 35.50 0.47
N ASP A 253 -43.17 36.00 1.36
CA ASP A 253 -43.56 37.05 2.31
C ASP A 253 -43.78 38.40 1.60
N ASP A 254 -42.96 38.72 0.59
CA ASP A 254 -43.08 39.94 -0.23
C ASP A 254 -44.31 39.96 -1.17
N THR A 255 -44.91 38.79 -1.47
CA THR A 255 -46.13 38.68 -2.29
C THR A 255 -47.42 38.73 -1.47
N THR A 256 -47.35 38.65 -0.14
CA THR A 256 -48.54 38.66 0.74
C THR A 256 -48.81 40.05 1.35
N ALA A 257 -47.84 40.97 1.33
CA ALA A 257 -47.98 42.32 1.89
C ALA A 257 -48.66 43.36 0.97
N GLY A 258 -49.12 42.96 -0.23
CA GLY A 258 -49.59 43.86 -1.28
C GLY A 258 -51.04 43.65 -1.71
N ASN A 259 -52.00 43.61 -0.78
CA ASN A 259 -53.42 43.84 -1.08
C ASN A 259 -54.20 44.21 0.18
N ASP A 260 -54.05 45.45 0.62
CA ASP A 260 -55.01 46.10 1.51
C ASP A 260 -55.23 47.54 1.02
N THR A 261 -56.37 47.79 0.38
CA THR A 261 -56.95 49.14 0.29
C THR A 261 -58.47 49.02 0.30
N VAL A 262 -59.02 49.42 1.44
CA VAL A 262 -60.44 49.53 1.80
C VAL A 262 -61.15 50.60 0.95
N ILE A 263 -62.36 50.30 0.46
CA ILE A 263 -63.45 51.29 0.31
C ILE A 263 -64.79 50.68 0.76
N GLU A 264 -65.21 51.13 1.95
CA GLU A 264 -66.55 51.60 2.38
C GLU A 264 -67.81 50.71 2.29
N ALA A 265 -68.53 50.64 3.43
CA ALA A 265 -69.79 49.94 3.65
C ALA A 265 -71.02 50.72 3.14
N PRO A 266 -72.20 50.06 3.00
CA PRO A 266 -73.31 50.43 3.91
C PRO A 266 -74.20 49.26 4.40
N GLN A 267 -74.96 49.58 5.45
CA GLN A 267 -75.78 48.74 6.35
C GLN A 267 -77.07 48.12 5.75
N THR A 268 -77.55 46.99 6.31
CA THR A 268 -78.97 46.67 6.68
C THR A 268 -79.03 45.25 7.27
N GLU A 269 -79.39 45.08 8.55
CA GLU A 269 -80.69 44.71 9.16
C GLU A 269 -81.05 43.21 9.20
N GLU A 270 -81.30 42.77 10.45
CA GLU A 270 -82.15 41.69 10.99
C GLU A 270 -82.41 40.36 10.24
N GLY A 271 -82.27 39.24 10.98
CA GLY A 271 -82.99 38.00 10.66
C GLY A 271 -82.51 36.70 11.35
N SER A 272 -83.15 36.35 12.48
CA SER A 272 -83.44 35.00 13.04
C SER A 272 -82.41 33.85 13.04
N SER A 273 -81.98 33.50 14.25
CA SER A 273 -82.08 32.21 15.00
C SER A 273 -82.27 30.81 14.33
N PRO A 274 -81.84 29.73 15.03
CA PRO A 274 -81.28 28.42 14.57
C PRO A 274 -82.36 27.29 14.60
N PRO A 275 -82.13 25.95 14.73
CA PRO A 275 -80.91 25.09 14.86
C PRO A 275 -80.96 23.76 14.06
N GLU A 276 -79.94 22.88 14.16
CA GLU A 276 -80.06 21.45 14.55
C GLU A 276 -78.78 20.65 14.29
N GLU A 277 -78.67 19.57 15.05
CA GLU A 277 -77.46 18.87 15.50
C GLU A 277 -77.35 17.49 14.77
N PRO A 278 -76.76 16.40 15.33
CA PRO A 278 -75.62 15.66 14.76
C PRO A 278 -75.95 14.20 14.33
N GLU A 279 -74.97 13.45 13.78
CA GLU A 279 -74.90 11.96 13.88
C GLU A 279 -73.56 11.44 13.28
N THR A 280 -72.56 11.09 14.11
CA THR A 280 -72.16 9.74 14.57
C THR A 280 -72.11 8.62 13.52
N ALA A 281 -70.92 8.00 13.38
CA ALA A 281 -70.77 6.55 13.14
C ALA A 281 -69.42 6.05 13.71
N PRO A 282 -69.41 4.98 14.53
CA PRO A 282 -68.20 4.42 15.15
C PRO A 282 -67.75 3.07 14.54
N GLU A 283 -66.44 2.83 14.67
CA GLU A 283 -65.72 1.58 15.00
C GLU A 283 -65.71 0.29 14.13
N PRO A 284 -64.69 -0.59 14.35
CA PRO A 284 -64.16 -1.57 13.40
C PRO A 284 -64.49 -3.04 13.78
N GLU A 285 -64.16 -3.97 12.89
CA GLU A 285 -63.99 -5.42 13.21
C GLU A 285 -62.66 -5.87 12.57
N SER A 286 -61.66 -6.27 13.36
CA SER A 286 -61.38 -7.64 13.85
C SER A 286 -61.03 -8.64 12.75
#